data_AF-A0AAV3SEB3-F1
#
_entry.id   AF-A0AAV3SEB3-F1
#
_cell.length_a   1.000
_cell.length_b   1.000
_cell.length_c   1.000
_cell.angle_alpha   90.00
_cell.angle_beta   90.00
_cell.angle_gamma   90.00
#
_symmetry.space_group_name_H-M   'P 1'
#
loop_
_entity.id
_entity.type
_entity.pdbx_description
1 polymer ?
#
loop_
_entity_poly.entity_id
_entity_poly.type
_entity_poly.pdbx_seq_one_letter_code
_entity_poly.pdbx_strand_id
1 'polypeptide(L)'
;MAEATERLQRYLEDELGECRDEDVEQRLDELGTLEAALGPAQVDAELDVLAALANETRYTLARVLVAAGEELCVCELNAVVDVSESGLSHALSALVDAGLATGRKDGRWKKYRATNRAITLVTVLDGSVSDE
;
A
#
# COMPACT_ATOMS: atom_id res chain seq x y z
N MET A 1 7.71 9.59 26.27
CA MET A 1 8.29 10.90 25.94
C MET A 1 9.66 11.02 26.58
N ALA A 2 9.77 11.19 27.91
CA ALA A 2 11.08 11.31 28.60
C ALA A 2 12.08 10.18 28.33
N GLU A 3 11.66 8.91 28.41
CA GLU A 3 12.55 7.75 28.16
C GLU A 3 13.05 7.66 26.70
N ALA A 4 12.23 8.12 25.74
CA ALA A 4 12.64 8.15 24.33
C ALA A 4 13.68 9.26 24.07
N THR A 5 13.52 10.42 24.72
CA THR A 5 14.46 11.53 24.68
C THR A 5 15.79 11.16 25.34
N GLU A 6 15.78 10.43 26.45
CA GLU A 6 17.01 9.93 27.12
C GLU A 6 17.81 8.95 26.25
N ARG A 7 17.13 8.12 25.46
CA ARG A 7 17.80 7.23 24.49
C ARG A 7 18.41 8.01 23.33
N LEU A 8 17.70 9.02 22.84
CA LEU A 8 18.19 9.88 21.76
C LEU A 8 19.42 10.69 22.22
N GLN A 9 19.40 11.24 23.44
CA GLN A 9 20.52 11.98 24.00
C GLN A 9 21.79 11.13 24.07
N ARG A 10 21.70 9.89 24.58
CA ARG A 10 22.86 8.98 24.62
C ARG A 10 23.39 8.64 23.22
N TYR A 11 22.49 8.42 22.26
CA TYR A 11 22.89 8.21 20.86
C TYR A 11 23.64 9.42 20.30
N LEU A 12 23.16 10.64 20.56
CA LEU A 12 23.81 11.87 20.09
C LEU A 12 25.14 12.13 20.81
N GLU A 13 25.26 11.76 22.08
CA GLU A 13 26.53 11.82 22.82
C GLU A 13 27.58 10.90 22.19
N ASP A 14 27.21 9.67 21.82
CA ASP A 14 28.10 8.73 21.13
C ASP A 14 28.52 9.24 19.74
N GLU A 15 27.61 9.90 18.99
CA GLU A 15 27.87 10.39 17.63
C GLU A 15 28.64 11.73 17.58
N LEU A 16 28.35 12.66 18.50
CA LEU A 16 28.92 14.01 18.53
C LEU A 16 30.16 14.12 19.44
N GLY A 17 30.37 13.14 20.32
CA GLY A 17 31.42 13.12 21.34
C GLY A 17 31.11 13.96 22.58
N GLU A 18 30.35 15.05 22.44
CA GLU A 18 29.71 15.81 23.52
C GLU A 18 28.32 16.23 23.03
N CYS A 19 27.27 15.97 23.82
CA CYS A 19 25.90 16.33 23.50
C CYS A 19 25.32 17.29 24.54
N ARG A 20 24.69 18.36 24.07
CA ARG A 20 23.95 19.33 24.87
C ARG A 20 22.45 19.18 24.65
N ASP A 21 21.66 19.81 25.51
CA ASP A 21 20.20 19.80 25.37
C ASP A 21 19.74 20.41 24.03
N GLU A 22 20.45 21.45 23.55
CA GLU A 22 20.20 22.09 22.25
C GLU A 22 20.36 21.12 21.06
N ASP A 23 21.32 20.19 21.12
CA ASP A 23 21.54 19.19 20.06
C ASP A 23 20.36 18.21 20.00
N VAL A 24 19.80 17.85 21.16
CA VAL A 24 18.62 16.97 21.26
C VAL A 24 17.38 17.69 20.75
N GLU A 25 17.16 18.95 21.16
CA GLU A 25 16.05 19.78 20.69
C GLU A 25 16.09 19.96 19.18
N GLN A 26 17.27 20.32 18.63
CA GLN A 26 17.46 20.45 17.19
C GLN A 26 17.11 19.15 16.46
N ARG A 27 17.56 18.00 16.98
CA ARG A 27 17.26 16.71 16.34
C ARG A 27 15.77 16.37 16.39
N LEU A 28 15.10 16.68 17.49
CA LEU A 28 13.64 16.49 17.60
C LEU A 28 12.88 17.39 16.62
N ASP A 29 13.32 18.63 16.44
CA ASP A 29 12.74 19.56 15.46
C ASP A 29 12.92 19.08 14.02
N GLU A 30 14.11 18.55 13.69
CA GLU A 30 14.38 17.93 12.39
C GLU A 30 13.48 16.70 12.15
N LEU A 31 13.35 15.83 13.15
CA LEU A 31 12.49 14.65 13.07
C LEU A 31 11.01 15.04 12.92
N GLY A 32 10.56 16.05 13.67
CA GLY A 32 9.21 16.60 13.55
C GLY A 32 8.95 17.21 12.18
N THR A 33 9.96 17.85 11.57
CA THR A 33 9.88 18.36 10.19
C THR A 33 9.71 17.22 9.18
N LEU A 34 10.43 16.11 9.35
CA LEU A 34 10.28 14.93 8.49
C LEU A 34 8.89 14.29 8.64
N GLU A 35 8.39 14.14 9.87
CA GLU A 35 7.04 13.63 10.13
C GLU A 35 5.98 14.53 9.49
N ALA A 36 6.10 15.85 9.65
CA ALA A 36 5.17 16.81 9.07
C ALA A 36 5.18 16.79 7.54
N ALA A 37 6.33 16.54 6.91
CA ALA A 37 6.45 16.45 5.46
C ALA A 37 5.72 15.24 4.87
N LEU A 38 5.54 14.16 5.63
CA LEU A 38 4.78 12.99 5.19
C LEU A 38 3.28 13.29 5.12
N GLY A 39 2.75 14.11 6.03
CA GLY A 39 1.36 14.57 6.04
C GLY A 39 0.34 13.46 6.38
N PRO A 40 -0.47 13.58 7.45
CA PRO A 40 -1.34 12.49 7.91
C PRO A 40 -2.36 12.04 6.86
N ALA A 41 -2.93 12.99 6.10
CA ALA A 41 -3.90 12.66 5.05
C ALA A 41 -3.30 11.84 3.89
N GLN A 42 -2.02 12.05 3.57
CA GLN A 42 -1.32 11.28 2.55
C GLN A 42 -1.08 9.85 3.04
N VAL A 43 -0.64 9.71 4.30
CA VAL A 43 -0.45 8.40 4.94
C VAL A 43 -1.75 7.61 4.98
N ASP A 44 -2.87 8.22 5.38
CA ASP A 44 -4.17 7.55 5.41
C ASP A 44 -4.59 7.06 4.02
N ALA A 45 -4.42 7.88 2.99
CA ALA A 45 -4.73 7.51 1.61
C ALA A 45 -3.84 6.38 1.08
N GLU A 46 -2.56 6.35 1.46
CA GLU A 46 -1.64 5.25 1.13
C GLU A 46 -2.04 3.96 1.84
N LEU A 47 -2.41 4.05 3.13
CA LEU A 47 -2.88 2.92 3.91
C LEU A 47 -4.17 2.32 3.36
N ASP A 48 -5.11 3.12 2.84
CA ASP A 48 -6.31 2.63 2.18
C ASP A 48 -5.99 1.75 0.96
N VAL A 49 -5.01 2.17 0.15
CA VAL A 49 -4.55 1.40 -1.01
C VAL A 49 -3.87 0.10 -0.57
N LEU A 50 -3.00 0.17 0.45
CA LEU A 50 -2.32 -1.01 0.99
C LEU A 50 -3.32 -1.99 1.62
N ALA A 51 -4.31 -1.50 2.37
CA ALA A 51 -5.37 -2.31 2.98
C ALA A 51 -6.23 -3.00 1.91
N ALA A 52 -6.47 -2.35 0.77
CA ALA A 52 -7.15 -2.97 -0.37
C ALA A 52 -6.34 -4.13 -0.96
N LEU A 53 -5.01 -4.10 -0.91
CA LEU A 53 -4.16 -5.22 -1.35
C LEU A 53 -3.90 -6.27 -0.27
N ALA A 54 -3.95 -5.92 1.02
CA ALA A 54 -3.66 -6.79 2.16
C ALA A 54 -4.77 -7.83 2.46
N ASN A 55 -5.22 -8.54 1.42
CA ASN A 55 -6.17 -9.62 1.48
C ASN A 55 -5.90 -10.60 0.34
N GLU A 56 -5.87 -11.90 0.65
CA GLU A 56 -5.51 -12.96 -0.28
C GLU A 56 -6.35 -12.95 -1.57
N THR A 57 -7.67 -12.86 -1.48
CA THR A 57 -8.56 -12.83 -2.65
C THR A 57 -8.32 -11.59 -3.50
N ARG A 58 -8.27 -10.40 -2.87
CA ARG A 58 -8.05 -9.13 -3.59
C ARG A 58 -6.67 -9.10 -4.26
N TYR A 59 -5.64 -9.55 -3.57
CA TYR A 59 -4.29 -9.61 -4.12
C TYR A 59 -4.19 -10.60 -5.29
N THR A 60 -4.82 -11.77 -5.16
CA THR A 60 -4.90 -12.76 -6.25
C THR A 60 -5.57 -12.17 -7.48
N LEU A 61 -6.72 -11.51 -7.32
CA LEU A 61 -7.43 -10.86 -8.42
C LEU A 61 -6.59 -9.74 -9.06
N ALA A 62 -5.91 -8.91 -8.26
CA ALA A 62 -5.02 -7.87 -8.76
C ALA A 62 -3.87 -8.47 -9.59
N ARG A 63 -3.21 -9.52 -9.11
CA ARG A 63 -2.13 -10.21 -9.85
C ARG A 63 -2.63 -10.84 -11.14
N VAL A 64 -3.79 -11.49 -11.13
CA VAL A 64 -4.41 -12.07 -12.33
C VAL A 64 -4.69 -10.99 -13.37
N LEU A 65 -5.27 -9.86 -12.97
CA LEU A 65 -5.54 -8.73 -13.87
C LEU A 65 -4.26 -8.09 -14.42
N VAL A 66 -3.21 -7.98 -13.60
CA VAL A 66 -1.89 -7.46 -14.04
C VAL A 66 -1.26 -8.42 -15.04
N ALA A 67 -1.23 -9.72 -14.73
CA ALA A 67 -0.63 -10.74 -15.58
C ALA A 67 -1.37 -10.90 -16.94
N ALA A 68 -2.70 -10.74 -16.95
CA ALA A 68 -3.48 -10.82 -18.18
C ALA A 68 -3.16 -9.67 -19.15
N GLY A 69 -2.84 -8.48 -18.66
CA GLY A 69 -2.59 -7.30 -19.50
C GLY A 69 -3.83 -6.80 -20.28
N GLU A 70 -4.97 -7.45 -20.10
CA GLU A 70 -6.23 -7.16 -20.80
C GLU A 70 -7.44 -7.13 -19.86
N GLU A 71 -8.63 -6.94 -20.42
CA GLU A 71 -9.88 -6.96 -19.64
C GLU A 71 -10.36 -8.40 -19.45
N LEU A 72 -10.65 -8.78 -18.20
CA LEU A 72 -11.26 -10.07 -17.88
C LEU A 72 -12.71 -9.89 -17.42
N CYS A 73 -13.59 -10.77 -17.88
CA CYS A 73 -14.97 -10.87 -17.39
C CYS A 73 -14.99 -11.31 -15.93
N VAL A 74 -15.98 -10.86 -15.16
CA VAL A 74 -16.23 -11.32 -13.80
C VAL A 74 -16.37 -12.85 -13.72
N CYS A 75 -16.88 -13.51 -14.76
CA CYS A 75 -16.99 -14.97 -14.81
C CYS A 75 -15.62 -15.66 -14.90
N GLU A 76 -14.64 -15.05 -15.58
CA GLU A 76 -13.27 -15.55 -15.67
C GLU A 76 -12.56 -15.37 -14.33
N LEU A 77 -12.76 -14.20 -13.70
CA LEU A 77 -12.23 -13.91 -12.38
C LEU A 77 -12.82 -14.83 -11.30
N ASN A 78 -14.10 -15.22 -11.41
CA ASN A 78 -14.71 -16.17 -10.49
C ASN A 78 -14.09 -17.58 -10.58
N ALA A 79 -13.47 -17.93 -11.71
CA ALA A 79 -12.88 -19.25 -11.89
C ALA A 79 -11.49 -19.41 -11.23
N VAL A 80 -10.86 -18.30 -10.80
CA VAL A 80 -9.49 -18.30 -10.25
C VAL A 80 -9.45 -18.03 -8.74
N VAL A 81 -10.61 -17.85 -8.10
CA VAL A 81 -10.73 -17.62 -6.65
C VAL A 81 -11.83 -18.47 -6.05
N ASP A 82 -11.65 -18.91 -4.80
CA ASP A 82 -12.65 -19.69 -4.06
C ASP A 82 -13.44 -18.78 -3.10
N VAL A 83 -14.34 -17.97 -3.66
CA VAL A 83 -15.24 -17.10 -2.88
C VAL A 83 -16.65 -17.11 -3.47
N SER A 84 -17.64 -16.70 -2.67
CA SER A 84 -19.00 -16.47 -3.19
C SER A 84 -19.03 -15.32 -4.21
N GLU A 85 -20.07 -15.28 -5.04
CA GLU A 85 -20.30 -14.15 -5.97
C GLU A 85 -20.34 -12.80 -5.24
N SER A 86 -20.95 -12.76 -4.04
CA SER A 86 -20.97 -11.57 -3.20
C SER A 86 -19.58 -11.20 -2.71
N GLY A 87 -18.74 -12.17 -2.33
CA GLY A 87 -17.35 -11.98 -1.93
C GLY A 87 -16.50 -11.45 -3.09
N LEU A 88 -16.65 -12.03 -4.28
CA LEU A 88 -15.98 -11.56 -5.49
C LEU A 88 -16.38 -10.11 -5.83
N SER A 89 -17.68 -9.80 -5.78
CA SER A 89 -18.14 -8.44 -6.05
C SER A 89 -17.57 -7.43 -5.03
N HIS A 90 -17.53 -7.79 -3.74
CA HIS A 90 -16.94 -6.91 -2.72
C HIS A 90 -15.43 -6.72 -2.94
N ALA A 91 -14.71 -7.81 -3.24
CA ALA A 91 -13.28 -7.76 -3.54
C ALA A 91 -12.99 -6.83 -4.72
N LEU A 92 -13.73 -6.98 -5.82
CA LEU A 92 -13.57 -6.16 -7.02
C LEU A 92 -13.99 -4.70 -6.79
N SER A 93 -15.04 -4.44 -6.00
CA SER A 93 -15.42 -3.07 -5.63
C SER A 93 -14.31 -2.40 -4.82
N ALA A 94 -13.76 -3.07 -3.79
CA ALA A 94 -12.68 -2.52 -2.98
C ALA A 94 -11.42 -2.21 -3.83
N LEU A 95 -11.09 -3.05 -4.81
CA LEU A 95 -10.00 -2.78 -5.75
C LEU A 95 -10.31 -1.58 -6.66
N VAL A 96 -11.56 -1.40 -7.09
CA VAL A 96 -11.96 -0.23 -7.89
C VAL A 96 -11.92 1.05 -7.05
N ASP A 97 -12.43 1.00 -5.82
CA ASP A 97 -12.46 2.15 -4.91
C ASP A 97 -11.05 2.63 -4.55
N ALA A 98 -10.10 1.71 -4.39
CA ALA A 98 -8.67 2.01 -4.20
C ALA A 98 -7.93 2.42 -5.50
N GLY A 99 -8.61 2.42 -6.64
CA GLY A 99 -8.03 2.74 -7.95
C GLY A 99 -7.02 1.71 -8.46
N LEU A 100 -7.13 0.46 -8.01
CA LEU A 100 -6.30 -0.68 -8.41
C LEU A 100 -6.89 -1.45 -9.60
N ALA A 101 -8.21 -1.36 -9.80
CA ALA A 101 -8.88 -1.89 -10.97
C ALA A 101 -9.82 -0.85 -11.57
N THR A 102 -10.11 -0.98 -12.86
CA THR A 102 -11.25 -0.33 -13.49
C THR A 102 -12.26 -1.40 -13.89
N GLY A 103 -13.55 -1.09 -13.71
CA GLY A 103 -14.64 -1.98 -14.10
C GLY A 103 -15.53 -1.29 -15.12
N ARG A 104 -15.93 -1.99 -16.19
CA ARG A 104 -16.92 -1.52 -17.15
C ARG A 104 -17.99 -2.56 -17.44
N LYS A 105 -19.17 -2.09 -17.81
CA LYS A 105 -20.27 -2.95 -18.29
C LYS A 105 -20.19 -3.09 -19.80
N ASP A 106 -20.21 -4.32 -20.27
CA ASP A 106 -20.19 -4.71 -21.69
C ASP A 106 -21.42 -5.60 -21.96
N GLY A 107 -22.52 -4.95 -22.35
CA GLY A 107 -23.83 -5.59 -22.47
C GLY A 107 -24.31 -6.15 -21.12
N ARG A 108 -24.41 -7.48 -21.02
CA ARG A 108 -24.78 -8.17 -19.76
C ARG A 108 -23.60 -8.48 -18.85
N TRP A 109 -22.37 -8.29 -19.34
CA TRP A 109 -21.15 -8.69 -18.67
C TRP A 109 -20.49 -7.52 -17.96
N LYS A 110 -19.77 -7.80 -16.87
CA LYS A 110 -18.90 -6.83 -16.20
C LYS A 110 -17.46 -7.28 -16.41
N LYS A 111 -16.64 -6.38 -16.94
CA LYS A 111 -15.23 -6.62 -17.23
C LYS A 111 -14.36 -5.72 -16.39
N TYR A 112 -13.19 -6.22 -16.02
CA TYR A 112 -12.23 -5.54 -15.17
C TYR A 112 -10.83 -5.56 -15.77
N ARG A 113 -10.05 -4.52 -15.50
CA ARG A 113 -8.64 -4.38 -15.90
C ARG A 113 -7.82 -3.80 -14.75
N ALA A 114 -6.56 -4.21 -14.64
CA ALA A 114 -5.62 -3.57 -13.73
C ALA A 114 -5.35 -2.12 -14.17
N THR A 115 -5.26 -1.20 -13.20
CA THR A 115 -4.76 0.16 -13.47
C THR A 115 -3.24 0.17 -13.49
N ASN A 116 -2.64 1.27 -14.01
CA ASN A 116 -1.19 1.48 -13.89
C ASN A 116 -0.73 1.45 -12.42
N ARG A 117 -1.57 1.91 -11.48
CA ARG A 117 -1.29 1.84 -10.04
C ARG A 117 -1.15 0.40 -9.57
N ALA A 118 -2.09 -0.48 -9.94
CA ALA A 118 -1.99 -1.90 -9.58
C ALA A 118 -0.77 -2.56 -10.21
N ILE A 119 -0.46 -2.25 -11.48
CA ILE A 119 0.75 -2.77 -12.15
C ILE A 119 1.99 -2.38 -11.35
N THR A 120 2.18 -1.09 -11.06
CA THR A 120 3.35 -0.62 -10.28
C THR A 120 3.45 -1.30 -8.92
N LEU A 121 2.37 -1.36 -8.16
CA LEU A 121 2.38 -1.94 -6.81
C LEU A 121 2.66 -3.44 -6.82
N VAL A 122 2.03 -4.19 -7.74
CA VAL A 122 2.29 -5.62 -7.88
C VAL A 122 3.74 -5.87 -8.30
N THR A 123 4.29 -5.09 -9.23
CA THR A 123 5.70 -5.20 -9.63
C THR A 123 6.68 -4.93 -8.48
N VAL A 124 6.43 -3.88 -7.68
CA VAL A 124 7.26 -3.58 -6.49
C VAL A 124 7.20 -4.71 -5.47
N LEU A 125 6.01 -5.28 -5.23
CA LEU A 125 5.83 -6.38 -4.29
C LEU A 125 6.50 -7.67 -4.78
N ASP A 126 6.40 -7.96 -6.09
CA ASP A 126 7.05 -9.12 -6.71
C ASP A 126 8.58 -9.03 -6.61
N GLY A 127 9.15 -7.84 -6.83
CA GLY A 127 10.58 -7.58 -6.64
C GLY A 127 11.05 -7.59 -5.18
N SER A 128 10.15 -7.35 -4.22
CA SER A 128 10.49 -7.38 -2.78
C SER A 128 10.59 -8.78 -2.20
N VAL A 129 10.03 -9.80 -2.87
CA VAL A 129 10.02 -11.20 -2.42
C VAL A 129 10.85 -12.14 -3.31
N SER A 130 11.26 -11.66 -4.48
CA SER A 130 12.14 -12.40 -5.37
C SER A 130 13.59 -12.13 -4.94
N ASP A 131 14.29 -13.15 -4.45
CA ASP A 131 15.71 -13.08 -4.04
C ASP A 131 16.67 -12.94 -5.26
N GLU A 132 16.45 -11.97 -6.15
CA GLU A 132 17.35 -11.64 -7.26
C GLU A 132 17.97 -10.24 -7.15
#